data_AF-A0A0F9WXR9-F1
#
_entry.id   AF-A0A0F9WXR9-F1
#
_cell.length_a   1.000
_cell.length_b   1.000
_cell.length_c   1.000
_cell.angle_alpha   90.00
_cell.angle_beta   90.00
_cell.angle_gamma   90.00
#
_symmetry.space_group_name_H-M   'P 1'
#
loop_
_entity.id
_entity.type
_entity.pdbx_description
1 polymer ?
#
loop_
_entity_poly.entity_id
_entity_poly.type
_entity_poly.pdbx_seq_one_letter_code
_entity_poly.pdbx_strand_id
1 'polypeptide(L)'
;ASAACEQLNSRWYAARPIYCELSPVTDFREACCRLNSGEGCVRGGFCNFIHRKNPSDELDRELTLSTKKWLKMRGRDERSVSRSPTPEPTRRRF
;
A
#
# COMPACT_ATOMS: atom_id res chain seq x y z
N ALA A 1 2.39 11.10 -6.36
CA ALA A 1 1.60 11.61 -5.22
C ALA A 1 0.83 12.89 -5.57
N SER A 2 1.42 13.91 -6.22
CA SER A 2 0.69 15.17 -6.48
C SER A 2 -0.57 14.99 -7.34
N ALA A 3 -0.53 14.17 -8.40
CA ALA A 3 -1.73 13.87 -9.20
C ALA A 3 -2.91 13.33 -8.36
N ALA A 4 -2.64 12.55 -7.32
CA ALA A 4 -3.68 12.08 -6.40
C ALA A 4 -4.17 13.20 -5.47
N CYS A 5 -3.26 14.04 -4.97
CA CYS A 5 -3.58 15.19 -4.12
C CYS A 5 -4.53 16.17 -4.84
N GLU A 6 -4.19 16.55 -6.07
CA GLU A 6 -5.00 17.44 -6.90
C GLU A 6 -6.39 16.85 -7.19
N GLN A 7 -6.46 15.56 -7.54
CA GLN A 7 -7.74 14.90 -7.80
C GLN A 7 -8.59 14.76 -6.53
N LEU A 8 -8.00 14.42 -5.39
CA LEU A 8 -8.73 14.21 -4.14
C LEU A 8 -9.30 15.51 -3.58
N ASN A 9 -8.60 16.64 -3.72
CA ASN A 9 -9.10 17.95 -3.26
C ASN A 9 -10.36 18.43 -4.01
N SER A 10 -10.70 17.82 -5.15
CA SER A 10 -11.95 18.09 -5.89
C SER A 10 -13.10 17.13 -5.56
N ARG A 11 -12.90 16.19 -4.63
CA ARG A 11 -13.84 15.08 -4.35
C ARG A 11 -14.49 15.19 -2.98
N TRP A 12 -15.60 14.47 -2.84
CA TRP A 12 -16.38 14.34 -1.62
C TRP A 12 -16.35 12.90 -1.11
N TYR A 13 -16.39 12.73 0.21
CA TYR A 13 -16.51 11.44 0.88
C TYR A 13 -17.45 11.56 2.08
N ALA A 14 -18.46 10.69 2.17
CA ALA A 14 -19.46 10.70 3.25
C ALA A 14 -20.07 12.11 3.49
N ALA A 15 -20.49 12.77 2.41
CA ALA A 15 -21.06 14.14 2.42
C ALA A 15 -20.12 15.24 2.96
N ARG A 16 -18.81 15.00 2.99
CA ARG A 16 -17.79 15.99 3.41
C ARG A 16 -16.75 16.18 2.30
N PRO A 17 -16.23 17.40 2.09
CA PRO A 17 -15.12 17.61 1.18
C PRO A 17 -13.86 16.93 1.71
N ILE A 18 -13.03 16.41 0.80
CA ILE A 18 -11.74 15.78 1.14
C ILE A 18 -10.65 16.86 1.14
N TYR A 19 -9.85 16.91 2.20
CA TYR A 19 -8.64 17.73 2.28
C TYR A 19 -7.41 16.82 2.14
N CYS A 20 -6.57 17.08 1.13
CA CYS A 20 -5.38 16.30 0.86
C CYS A 20 -4.16 17.22 0.71
N GLU A 21 -3.07 16.86 1.38
CA GLU A 21 -1.77 17.51 1.29
C GLU A 21 -0.64 16.47 1.23
N LEU A 22 0.56 16.90 0.82
CA LEU A 22 1.73 16.03 0.80
C LEU A 22 2.34 15.96 2.20
N SER A 23 2.42 14.77 2.76
CA SER A 23 3.02 14.55 4.08
C SER A 23 4.53 14.36 4.00
N PRO A 24 5.32 14.94 4.93
CA PRO A 24 6.75 14.69 5.03
C PRO A 24 7.10 13.32 5.64
N VAL A 25 6.10 12.54 6.08
CA VAL A 25 6.33 11.23 6.70
C VAL A 25 6.91 10.26 5.66
N THR A 26 8.14 9.81 5.89
CA THR A 26 8.85 8.84 5.05
C THR A 26 8.78 7.42 5.60
N ASP A 27 8.89 7.25 6.93
CA ASP A 27 8.85 5.95 7.60
C ASP A 27 7.77 5.89 8.70
N PHE A 28 6.77 5.05 8.47
CA PHE A 28 5.70 4.81 9.45
C PHE A 28 6.18 4.11 10.72
N ARG A 29 7.31 3.41 10.70
CA ARG A 29 7.87 2.73 11.89
C ARG A 29 8.35 3.71 12.95
N GLU A 30 8.76 4.90 12.54
CA GLU A 30 9.18 5.98 13.44
C GLU A 30 7.99 6.86 13.86
N ALA A 31 7.01 7.04 12.98
CA ALA A 31 5.82 7.85 13.25
C ALA A 31 4.75 7.13 14.09
N CYS A 32 4.73 5.78 14.10
CA CYS A 32 3.74 5.01 14.85
C CYS A 32 4.14 4.79 16.31
N CYS A 33 3.15 4.78 17.20
CA CYS A 33 3.35 4.47 18.60
C CYS A 33 3.71 3.00 18.77
N ARG A 34 4.93 2.71 19.26
CA ARG A 34 5.39 1.32 19.48
C ARG A 34 4.60 0.59 20.57
N LEU A 35 4.09 1.32 21.56
CA LEU A 35 3.31 0.77 22.67
C LEU A 35 1.87 0.43 22.28
N ASN A 36 1.34 1.03 21.22
CA ASN A 36 -0.03 0.76 20.77
C ASN A 36 -0.20 -0.65 20.17
N SER A 37 0.87 -1.25 19.66
CA SER A 37 0.84 -2.60 19.08
C SER A 37 0.96 -3.72 20.13
N GLY A 38 1.31 -3.39 21.38
CA GLY A 38 1.49 -4.35 22.48
C GLY A 38 0.32 -4.32 23.45
N GLU A 39 0.61 -4.11 24.74
CA GLU A 39 -0.40 -4.01 25.81
C GLU A 39 -1.30 -2.77 25.73
N GLY A 40 -1.08 -1.91 24.74
CA GLY A 40 -1.84 -0.70 24.50
C GLY A 40 -1.14 0.55 25.05
N CYS A 41 -1.29 1.67 24.34
CA CYS A 41 -0.72 2.93 24.79
C CYS A 41 -1.61 3.56 25.89
N VAL A 42 -1.05 3.73 27.09
CA VAL A 42 -1.74 4.36 28.24
C VAL A 42 -2.09 5.84 28.04
N ARG A 43 -1.48 6.51 27.06
CA ARG A 43 -1.71 7.94 26.78
C ARG A 43 -3.02 8.19 26.02
N GLY A 44 -3.65 7.16 25.46
CA GLY A 44 -4.90 7.29 24.73
C GLY A 44 -4.84 8.40 23.66
N GLY A 45 -5.78 9.34 23.72
CA GLY A 45 -5.87 10.49 22.81
C GLY A 45 -4.78 11.56 22.98
N PHE A 46 -3.96 11.48 24.02
CA PHE A 46 -2.83 12.40 24.25
C PHE A 46 -1.51 11.88 23.68
N CYS A 47 -1.52 10.75 22.97
CA CYS A 47 -0.35 10.26 22.27
C CYS A 47 -0.12 11.06 20.98
N ASN A 48 1.09 11.62 20.82
CA ASN A 48 1.48 12.35 19.61
C ASN A 48 1.93 11.44 18.46
N PHE A 49 1.98 10.12 18.70
CA PHE A 49 2.36 9.14 17.68
C PHE A 49 1.13 8.45 17.11
N ILE A 50 1.23 7.99 15.87
CA ILE A 50 0.12 7.39 15.14
C ILE A 50 -0.29 6.07 15.80
N HIS A 51 -1.57 5.94 16.17
CA HIS A 51 -2.20 4.69 16.58
C HIS A 51 -2.89 4.05 15.38
N ARG A 52 -2.21 3.10 14.72
CA ARG A 52 -2.72 2.47 13.51
C ARG A 52 -3.81 1.46 13.84
N LYS A 53 -4.97 1.58 13.17
CA LYS A 53 -6.02 0.54 13.16
C LYS A 53 -5.78 -0.40 12.00
N ASN A 54 -5.45 -1.65 12.29
CA ASN A 54 -5.25 -2.69 11.28
C ASN A 54 -6.60 -3.22 10.76
N PRO A 55 -6.75 -3.46 9.45
CA PRO A 55 -7.85 -4.27 8.92
C PRO A 55 -7.66 -5.74 9.32
N SER A 56 -8.61 -6.61 8.95
CA SER A 56 -8.40 -8.05 9.09
C SER A 56 -7.27 -8.53 8.16
N ASP A 57 -6.49 -9.52 8.60
CA ASP A 57 -5.38 -10.07 7.83
C ASP A 57 -5.83 -10.68 6.49
N GLU A 58 -7.05 -11.22 6.45
CA GLU A 58 -7.67 -11.73 5.22
C GLU A 58 -7.91 -10.61 4.21
N LEU A 59 -8.53 -9.50 4.64
CA LEU A 59 -8.80 -8.36 3.76
C LEU A 59 -7.49 -7.73 3.24
N ASP A 60 -6.49 -7.60 4.11
CA ASP A 60 -5.18 -7.06 3.71
C ASP A 60 -4.51 -7.94 2.64
N ARG A 61 -4.57 -9.26 2.83
CA ARG A 61 -4.06 -10.25 1.87
C ARG A 61 -4.79 -10.15 0.53
N GLU A 62 -6.11 -10.10 0.55
CA GLU A 62 -6.94 -9.99 -0.66
C GLU A 62 -6.65 -8.71 -1.45
N LEU A 63 -6.63 -7.55 -0.77
CA LEU A 63 -6.33 -6.26 -1.40
C LEU A 63 -4.92 -6.24 -2.02
N THR A 64 -3.95 -6.84 -1.32
CA THR A 64 -2.57 -6.96 -1.82
C THR A 64 -2.50 -7.83 -3.08
N LEU A 65 -3.17 -8.99 -3.09
CA LEU A 65 -3.19 -9.89 -4.24
C LEU A 65 -3.95 -9.29 -5.43
N SER A 66 -5.08 -8.62 -5.17
CA SER A 66 -5.87 -7.92 -6.19
C SER A 66 -5.07 -6.81 -6.86
N THR A 67 -4.37 -5.99 -6.07
CA THR A 67 -3.52 -4.91 -6.58
C THR A 67 -2.37 -5.46 -7.44
N LYS A 68 -1.71 -6.55 -6.99
CA LYS A 68 -0.67 -7.24 -7.78
C LYS A 68 -1.21 -7.73 -9.13
N LYS A 69 -2.39 -8.35 -9.14
CA LYS A 69 -3.06 -8.80 -10.38
C LYS A 69 -3.35 -7.62 -11.30
N TRP A 70 -3.88 -6.51 -10.78
CA TRP A 70 -4.17 -5.30 -11.55
C TRP A 70 -2.92 -4.70 -12.20
N LEU A 71 -1.81 -4.61 -11.45
CA LEU A 71 -0.53 -4.14 -11.97
C LEU A 71 0.02 -5.04 -13.09
N LYS A 72 -0.08 -6.36 -12.93
CA LYS A 72 0.32 -7.33 -13.96
C LYS A 72 -0.49 -7.19 -15.24
N MET A 73 -1.81 -7.02 -15.14
CA MET A 73 -2.68 -6.83 -16.31
C MET A 73 -2.36 -5.54 -17.09
N ARG A 74 -1.89 -4.49 -16.39
CA ARG A 74 -1.49 -3.22 -17.00
C ARG A 74 -0.04 -3.17 -17.47
N GLY A 75 0.70 -4.29 -17.40
CA GLY A 75 2.12 -4.34 -17.78
C GLY A 75 3.01 -3.44 -16.91
N ARG A 76 2.54 -3.07 -15.71
CA ARG A 76 3.24 -2.19 -14.77
C ARG A 76 3.76 -2.95 -13.55
N ASP A 77 3.81 -4.27 -13.66
CA ASP A 77 4.41 -5.13 -12.64
C ASP A 77 5.93 -5.03 -12.77
N GLU A 78 6.60 -4.62 -11.70
CA GLU A 78 8.05 -4.50 -11.63
C GLU A 78 8.76 -5.83 -11.92
N ARG A 79 8.08 -6.97 -11.67
CA ARG A 79 8.58 -8.31 -12.01
C ARG A 79 8.28 -8.75 -13.45
N SER A 80 7.55 -7.93 -14.21
CA SER A 80 7.23 -8.20 -15.62
C SER A 80 8.29 -7.68 -16.59
N VAL A 81 9.37 -7.05 -16.09
CA VAL A 81 10.58 -6.82 -16.89
C VAL A 81 11.02 -8.17 -17.44
N SER A 82 10.83 -8.31 -18.75
CA SER A 82 10.85 -9.54 -19.55
C SER A 82 11.68 -10.67 -18.95
N ARG A 83 11.03 -11.79 -18.61
CA ARG A 83 11.72 -13.08 -18.72
C ARG A 83 12.07 -13.22 -20.19
N SER A 84 13.36 -13.19 -20.53
CA SER A 84 13.83 -13.52 -21.88
C SER A 84 13.16 -14.84 -22.31
N PRO A 85 12.74 -14.98 -23.57
CA PRO A 85 12.19 -16.23 -24.08
C PRO A 85 13.08 -17.40 -23.66
N THR A 86 12.48 -18.47 -23.14
CA THR A 86 13.26 -19.66 -22.78
C THR A 86 13.90 -20.19 -24.07
N PRO A 87 15.24 -20.35 -24.14
CA PRO A 87 15.90 -20.79 -25.36
C PRO A 87 15.35 -22.15 -25.79
N GLU A 88 15.21 -22.35 -27.11
CA GLU A 88 14.73 -23.61 -27.66
C GLU A 88 15.65 -24.76 -27.24
N PRO A 89 15.09 -25.91 -26.83
CA PRO A 89 15.90 -27.05 -26.41
C PRO A 89 16.73 -27.56 -27.59
N THR A 90 18.05 -27.44 -27.48
CA THR A 90 19.02 -27.81 -28.54
C THR A 90 19.13 -29.32 -28.79
N ARG A 91 18.48 -30.15 -27.98
CA ARG A 91 18.47 -31.61 -28.16
C ARG A 91 17.03 -32.12 -28.19
N ARG A 92 16.70 -32.82 -29.29
CA ARG A 92 15.53 -33.70 -29.32
C ARG A 92 15.74 -34.76 -28.24
N ARG A 93 14.83 -34.82 -27.27
CA ARG A 93 14.74 -35.97 -26.37
C ARG A 93 14.32 -37.15 -27.24
N PHE A 94 15.27 -38.03 -27.53
CA PHE A 94 15.01 -39.37 -28.04
C PHE A 94 14.58 -40.26 -26.88
#